data_AF-A0A1R1YRU6-F1
#
_entry.id   AF-A0A1R1YRU6-F1
#
_cell.length_a   1.000
_cell.length_b   1.000
_cell.length_c   1.000
_cell.angle_alpha   90.00
_cell.angle_beta   90.00
_cell.angle_gamma   90.00
#
_symmetry.space_group_name_H-M   'P 1'
#
loop_
_entity.id
_entity.type
_entity.pdbx_description
1 polymer ?
#
loop_
_entity_poly.entity_id
_entity_poly.type
_entity_poly.pdbx_seq_one_letter_code
_entity_poly.pdbx_strand_id
1 'polypeptide(L)'
;MKIASSVLFLAAVSFTSALATPKADNGLTLEQQEKLAQEIYEKETFQEGLEHENSTALEKRQGYYYHGTNWHFNSPSPYSFMRTLHYPPSIYYGQRFQYLYTNYNWYRGYWEYDYSFRSYWNSDLIFRNYWFAQGYPYGYSMYRKGGKYYNYPRAAKWKKVNYD
;
A
#
# COMPACT_ATOMS: atom_id res chain seq x y z
N MET A 1 -19.91 34.21 57.20
CA MET A 1 -18.81 33.41 56.61
C MET A 1 -19.05 33.27 55.12
N LYS A 2 -18.09 33.72 54.31
CA LYS A 2 -18.09 33.59 52.84
C LYS A 2 -17.59 32.19 52.49
N ILE A 3 -18.30 31.45 51.65
CA ILE A 3 -17.75 30.27 50.98
C ILE A 3 -18.14 30.39 49.51
N ALA A 4 -17.13 30.55 48.67
CA ALA A 4 -17.24 30.81 47.25
C ALA A 4 -17.51 29.50 46.49
N SER A 5 -18.47 29.54 45.58
CA SER A 5 -18.76 28.45 44.64
C SER A 5 -17.77 28.51 43.48
N SER A 6 -16.86 27.54 43.40
CA SER A 6 -15.99 27.36 42.24
C SER A 6 -16.72 26.55 41.17
N VAL A 7 -17.13 27.22 40.09
CA VAL A 7 -17.63 26.61 38.86
C VAL A 7 -16.42 26.13 38.06
N LEU A 8 -16.32 24.81 37.86
CA LEU A 8 -15.27 24.19 37.05
C LEU A 8 -15.75 24.15 35.58
N PHE A 9 -15.21 25.03 34.73
CA PHE A 9 -15.42 24.94 33.28
C PHE A 9 -14.45 23.90 32.70
N LEU A 10 -15.00 22.77 32.21
CA LEU A 10 -14.27 21.87 31.32
C LEU A 10 -14.16 22.54 29.94
N ALA A 11 -12.97 23.04 29.60
CA ALA A 11 -12.67 23.45 28.23
C ALA A 11 -12.39 22.19 27.38
N ALA A 12 -13.32 21.83 26.51
CA ALA A 12 -13.08 20.85 25.46
C ALA A 12 -12.13 21.48 24.43
N VAL A 13 -10.88 21.00 24.38
CA VAL A 13 -9.94 21.39 23.34
C VAL A 13 -10.27 20.58 22.08
N SER A 14 -11.05 21.17 21.19
CA SER A 14 -11.24 20.65 19.84
C SER A 14 -9.93 20.84 19.08
N PHE A 15 -9.18 19.75 18.84
CA PHE A 15 -8.13 19.75 17.82
C PHE A 15 -8.81 19.89 16.46
N THR A 16 -8.99 21.12 15.99
CA THR A 16 -9.21 21.36 14.56
C THR A 16 -7.85 21.24 13.89
N SER A 17 -7.49 20.01 13.54
CA SER A 17 -6.51 19.80 12.48
C SER A 17 -7.10 20.45 11.24
N ALA A 18 -6.66 21.66 10.92
CA ALA A 18 -6.86 22.23 9.59
C ALA A 18 -6.15 21.28 8.63
N LEU A 19 -6.88 20.28 8.11
CA LEU A 19 -6.48 19.64 6.88
C LEU A 19 -6.43 20.77 5.86
N ALA A 20 -5.23 21.21 5.54
CA ALA A 20 -4.98 21.98 4.34
C ALA A 20 -5.58 21.16 3.21
N THR A 21 -6.74 21.59 2.71
CA THR A 21 -7.42 20.96 1.60
C THR A 21 -6.42 20.95 0.46
N PRO A 22 -5.94 19.78 -0.02
CA PRO A 22 -5.17 19.78 -1.24
C PRO A 22 -6.09 20.34 -2.32
N LYS A 23 -5.59 21.38 -3.00
CA LYS A 23 -6.21 22.07 -4.12
C LYS A 23 -7.03 21.08 -4.96
N ALA A 24 -8.34 21.22 -4.88
CA ALA A 24 -9.30 20.41 -5.61
C ALA A 24 -9.28 20.82 -7.09
N ASP A 25 -8.32 20.28 -7.83
CA ASP A 25 -8.55 20.02 -9.25
C ASP A 25 -8.96 18.56 -9.34
N ASN A 26 -10.27 18.34 -9.56
CA ASN A 26 -10.98 17.13 -10.04
C ASN A 26 -12.32 17.02 -9.29
N GLY A 27 -13.42 17.44 -9.92
CA GLY A 27 -14.76 17.58 -9.34
C GLY A 27 -15.49 16.29 -8.91
N LEU A 28 -14.79 15.30 -8.36
CA LEU A 28 -15.39 14.12 -7.74
C LEU A 28 -15.43 14.25 -6.21
N THR A 29 -16.57 13.89 -5.62
CA THR A 29 -16.73 13.79 -4.15
C THR A 29 -15.84 12.67 -3.59
N LEU A 30 -15.57 12.71 -2.28
CA LEU A 30 -14.79 11.67 -1.60
C LEU A 30 -15.42 10.28 -1.81
N GLU A 31 -16.73 10.16 -1.66
CA GLU A 31 -17.47 8.91 -1.84
C GLU A 31 -17.31 8.36 -3.27
N GLN A 32 -17.35 9.23 -4.28
CA GLN A 32 -17.12 8.81 -5.67
C GLN A 32 -15.68 8.32 -5.88
N GLN A 33 -14.71 8.97 -5.25
CA GLN A 33 -13.30 8.56 -5.32
C GLN A 33 -13.08 7.20 -4.64
N GLU A 34 -13.68 6.97 -3.47
CA GLU A 34 -13.64 5.70 -2.75
C GLU A 34 -14.29 4.58 -3.55
N LYS A 35 -15.46 4.86 -4.15
CA LYS A 35 -16.16 3.91 -5.03
C LYS A 35 -15.31 3.51 -6.24
N LEU A 36 -14.65 4.48 -6.90
CA LEU A 36 -13.77 4.20 -8.03
C LEU A 36 -12.54 3.38 -7.63
N ALA A 37 -11.90 3.71 -6.51
CA ALA A 37 -10.77 2.95 -5.99
C ALA A 37 -11.17 1.49 -5.68
N GLN A 38 -12.34 1.31 -5.09
CA GLN A 38 -12.91 0.00 -4.79
C GLN A 38 -13.21 -0.79 -6.07
N GLU A 39 -13.83 -0.16 -7.07
CA GLU A 39 -14.13 -0.81 -8.35
C GLU A 39 -12.85 -1.24 -9.10
N ILE A 40 -11.80 -0.40 -9.07
CA ILE A 40 -10.49 -0.78 -9.63
C ILE A 40 -9.94 -2.00 -8.90
N TYR A 41 -9.95 -1.98 -7.57
CA TYR A 41 -9.46 -3.07 -6.74
C TYR A 41 -10.19 -4.39 -6.97
N GLU A 42 -11.52 -4.35 -7.11
CA GLU A 42 -12.34 -5.54 -7.38
C GLU A 42 -12.12 -6.14 -8.77
N LYS A 43 -11.70 -5.32 -9.75
CA LYS A 43 -11.36 -5.78 -11.10
C LYS A 43 -9.95 -6.33 -11.23
N GLU A 44 -9.07 -6.06 -10.26
CA GLU A 44 -7.73 -6.64 -10.26
C GLU A 44 -7.85 -8.16 -10.18
N THR A 45 -7.18 -8.85 -11.11
CA THR A 45 -7.10 -10.31 -11.05
C THR A 45 -6.27 -10.66 -9.82
N PHE A 46 -6.94 -10.92 -8.70
CA PHE A 46 -6.29 -11.20 -7.43
C PHE A 46 -5.61 -12.55 -7.52
N GLN A 47 -4.35 -12.53 -7.91
CA GLN A 47 -3.47 -13.68 -7.76
C GLN A 47 -3.10 -13.72 -6.28
N GLU A 48 -3.86 -14.51 -5.50
CA GLU A 48 -3.62 -14.72 -4.08
C GLU A 48 -2.15 -15.08 -3.89
N GLY A 49 -1.40 -14.15 -3.26
CA GLY A 49 0.00 -14.38 -2.93
C GLY A 49 0.08 -15.55 -1.97
N LEU A 50 1.07 -16.43 -2.15
CA LEU A 50 1.41 -17.60 -1.33
C LEU A 50 1.80 -17.24 0.14
N GLU A 51 1.09 -16.32 0.76
CA GLU A 51 1.60 -15.40 1.77
C GLU A 51 0.59 -15.25 2.90
N HIS A 52 0.17 -16.37 3.48
CA HIS A 52 -0.54 -16.35 4.76
C HIS A 52 -0.47 -17.68 5.52
N GLU A 53 0.59 -18.48 5.38
CA GLU A 53 0.65 -19.72 6.17
C GLU A 53 0.65 -19.47 7.69
N ASN A 54 1.00 -18.27 8.18
CA ASN A 54 1.10 -18.03 9.63
C ASN A 54 0.62 -16.67 10.17
N SER A 55 0.03 -15.78 9.36
CA SER A 55 -0.47 -14.52 9.93
C SER A 55 -1.87 -14.71 10.51
N THR A 56 -2.00 -14.46 11.80
CA THR A 56 -3.27 -14.63 12.52
C THR A 56 -4.32 -13.66 11.97
N ALA A 57 -5.61 -14.00 12.08
CA ALA A 57 -6.70 -13.12 11.69
C ALA A 57 -6.66 -11.75 12.41
N LEU A 58 -5.97 -11.68 13.57
CA LEU A 58 -5.73 -10.46 14.33
C LEU A 58 -4.73 -9.52 13.62
N GLU A 59 -3.62 -10.07 13.10
CA GLU A 59 -2.63 -9.31 12.32
C GLU A 59 -3.20 -8.79 11.00
N LYS A 60 -4.13 -9.55 10.39
CA LYS A 60 -4.89 -9.08 9.22
C LYS A 60 -5.77 -7.85 9.52
N ARG A 61 -6.22 -7.68 10.76
CA ARG A 61 -7.15 -6.59 11.17
C ARG A 61 -6.44 -5.32 11.65
N GLN A 62 -5.27 -5.43 12.26
CA GLN A 62 -4.62 -4.26 12.88
C GLN A 62 -3.94 -3.31 11.88
N GLY A 63 -3.68 -3.76 10.66
CA GLY A 63 -2.87 -3.01 9.71
C GLY A 63 -1.41 -2.93 10.16
N TYR A 64 -0.53 -2.46 9.27
CA TYR A 64 0.89 -2.29 9.56
C TYR A 64 1.22 -0.81 9.67
N TYR A 65 1.59 -0.34 10.86
CA TYR A 65 1.99 1.05 11.03
C TYR A 65 3.44 1.30 10.59
N TYR A 66 3.62 2.17 9.61
CA TYR A 66 4.94 2.53 9.09
C TYR A 66 4.95 3.96 8.54
N HIS A 67 5.96 4.74 8.92
CA HIS A 67 6.16 6.13 8.48
C HIS A 67 4.90 7.01 8.62
N GLY A 68 4.17 6.88 9.73
CA GLY A 68 2.99 7.70 10.01
C GLY A 68 1.70 7.22 9.35
N THR A 69 1.72 6.12 8.59
CA THR A 69 0.55 5.56 7.92
C THR A 69 0.26 4.16 8.44
N ASN A 70 -1.02 3.84 8.68
CA ASN A 70 -1.46 2.47 8.94
C ASN A 70 -1.83 1.80 7.62
N TRP A 71 -1.05 0.79 7.23
CA TRP A 71 -1.18 0.10 5.94
C TRP A 71 -2.11 -1.09 6.04
N HIS A 72 -3.14 -1.09 5.21
CA HIS A 72 -4.07 -2.20 5.06
C HIS A 72 -3.84 -2.83 3.68
N PHE A 73 -2.88 -3.76 3.61
CA PHE A 73 -2.38 -4.26 2.33
C PHE A 73 -3.44 -4.93 1.43
N ASN A 74 -4.51 -5.47 2.02
CA ASN A 74 -5.64 -6.09 1.31
C ASN A 74 -6.84 -5.13 1.15
N SER A 75 -6.58 -3.83 1.17
CA SER A 75 -7.55 -2.77 0.90
C SER A 75 -7.14 -2.01 -0.36
N PRO A 76 -8.07 -1.30 -1.03
CA PRO A 76 -7.72 -0.47 -2.17
C PRO A 76 -6.71 0.63 -1.80
N SER A 77 -5.84 0.95 -2.76
CA SER A 77 -5.10 2.22 -2.71
C SER A 77 -6.09 3.38 -2.92
N PRO A 78 -5.94 4.53 -2.25
CA PRO A 78 -6.88 5.63 -2.41
C PRO A 78 -6.75 6.24 -3.80
N TYR A 79 -7.87 6.63 -4.41
CA TYR A 79 -7.90 7.21 -5.75
C TYR A 79 -7.07 8.49 -5.87
N SER A 80 -6.97 9.26 -4.79
CA SER A 80 -6.11 10.44 -4.70
C SER A 80 -4.64 10.10 -4.97
N PHE A 81 -4.15 8.96 -4.46
CA PHE A 81 -2.81 8.45 -4.77
C PHE A 81 -2.74 7.93 -6.20
N MET A 82 -3.72 7.15 -6.66
CA MET A 82 -3.72 6.56 -8.00
C MET A 82 -3.53 7.63 -9.10
N ARG A 83 -4.17 8.78 -8.94
CA ARG A 83 -4.09 9.91 -9.90
C ARG A 83 -2.73 10.63 -9.92
N THR A 84 -1.85 10.43 -8.93
CA THR A 84 -0.53 11.09 -8.95
C THR A 84 0.50 10.32 -9.76
N LEU A 85 0.19 9.09 -10.17
CA LEU A 85 1.11 8.22 -10.90
C LEU A 85 1.21 8.63 -12.37
N HIS A 86 2.43 8.86 -12.86
CA HIS A 86 2.68 9.05 -14.29
C HIS A 86 2.38 7.76 -15.07
N TYR A 87 2.81 6.62 -14.53
CA TYR A 87 2.53 5.29 -15.07
C TYR A 87 1.68 4.50 -14.08
N PRO A 88 0.34 4.48 -14.19
CA PRO A 88 -0.49 3.70 -13.30
C PRO A 88 -0.30 2.19 -13.55
N PRO A 89 -0.13 1.36 -12.51
CA PRO A 89 -0.12 -0.09 -12.67
C PRO A 89 -1.51 -0.60 -13.10
N SER A 90 -1.55 -1.73 -13.81
CA SER A 90 -2.82 -2.44 -14.03
C SER A 90 -3.22 -3.29 -12.81
N ILE A 91 -2.28 -3.50 -11.88
CA ILE A 91 -2.48 -4.23 -10.62
C ILE A 91 -1.81 -3.42 -9.49
N TYR A 92 -2.58 -2.74 -8.65
CA TYR A 92 -2.10 -2.04 -7.45
C TYR A 92 -1.76 -3.02 -6.33
N TYR A 93 -2.31 -4.24 -6.38
CA TYR A 93 -2.03 -5.27 -5.40
C TYR A 93 -2.43 -4.83 -3.97
N GLY A 94 -3.63 -4.24 -3.90
CA GLY A 94 -4.15 -3.52 -2.74
C GLY A 94 -3.33 -2.27 -2.43
N GLN A 95 -2.96 -2.07 -1.16
CA GLN A 95 -2.08 -0.96 -0.75
C GLN A 95 -0.58 -1.28 -0.89
N ARG A 96 -0.21 -2.48 -1.35
CA ARG A 96 1.21 -2.89 -1.43
C ARG A 96 2.00 -2.05 -2.42
N PHE A 97 1.42 -1.72 -3.57
CA PHE A 97 2.04 -0.81 -4.54
C PHE A 97 2.27 0.57 -3.93
N GLN A 98 1.22 1.15 -3.32
CA GLN A 98 1.29 2.47 -2.69
C GLN A 98 2.35 2.49 -1.58
N TYR A 99 2.38 1.45 -0.74
CA TYR A 99 3.36 1.29 0.32
C TYR A 99 4.79 1.35 -0.23
N LEU A 100 5.09 0.56 -1.26
CA LEU A 100 6.42 0.54 -1.86
C LEU A 100 6.76 1.89 -2.52
N TYR A 101 5.84 2.42 -3.32
CA TYR A 101 6.02 3.67 -4.05
C TYR A 101 6.22 4.87 -3.13
N THR A 102 5.50 4.93 -2.02
CA THR A 102 5.55 6.05 -1.06
C THR A 102 6.81 5.99 -0.21
N ASN A 103 7.17 4.80 0.30
CA ASN A 103 8.17 4.69 1.34
C ASN A 103 9.58 4.37 0.84
N TYR A 104 9.74 3.85 -0.39
CA TYR A 104 11.02 3.35 -0.87
C TYR A 104 11.45 4.01 -2.18
N ASN A 105 12.44 4.91 -2.08
CA ASN A 105 12.99 5.63 -3.23
C ASN A 105 13.54 4.70 -4.32
N TRP A 106 14.15 3.58 -3.94
CA TRP A 106 14.64 2.59 -4.91
C TRP A 106 13.50 1.97 -5.73
N TYR A 107 12.36 1.67 -5.09
CA TYR A 107 11.20 1.10 -5.78
C TYR A 107 10.63 2.11 -6.77
N ARG A 108 10.44 3.36 -6.30
CA ARG A 108 9.97 4.46 -7.13
C ARG A 108 10.90 4.69 -8.33
N GLY A 109 12.21 4.63 -8.12
CA GLY A 109 13.20 4.72 -9.20
C GLY A 109 13.01 3.65 -10.27
N TYR A 110 12.85 2.38 -9.90
CA TYR A 110 12.55 1.33 -10.88
C TYR A 110 11.19 1.53 -11.55
N TRP A 111 10.16 1.91 -10.79
CA TRP A 111 8.82 2.12 -11.33
C TRP A 111 8.78 3.21 -12.40
N GLU A 112 9.41 4.36 -12.16
CA GLU A 112 9.38 5.49 -13.08
C GLU A 112 10.24 5.23 -14.33
N TYR A 113 11.42 4.64 -14.18
CA TYR A 113 12.43 4.61 -15.24
C TYR A 113 12.60 3.26 -15.95
N ASP A 114 12.06 2.15 -15.42
CA ASP A 114 12.22 0.81 -16.01
C ASP A 114 10.87 0.26 -16.52
N TYR A 115 10.70 0.26 -17.85
CA TYR A 115 9.52 -0.32 -18.49
C TYR A 115 9.35 -1.81 -18.18
N SER A 116 10.44 -2.58 -18.19
CA SER A 116 10.39 -4.01 -17.89
C SER A 116 9.91 -4.22 -16.46
N PHE A 117 10.40 -3.44 -15.49
CA PHE A 117 9.91 -3.50 -14.11
C PHE A 117 8.39 -3.37 -14.04
N ARG A 118 7.80 -2.39 -14.74
CA ARG A 118 6.34 -2.20 -14.79
C ARG A 118 5.63 -3.38 -15.43
N SER A 119 6.17 -3.90 -16.54
CA SER A 119 5.62 -5.07 -17.23
C SER A 119 5.56 -6.30 -16.33
N TYR A 120 6.64 -6.58 -15.59
CA TYR A 120 6.67 -7.71 -14.65
C TYR A 120 5.81 -7.49 -13.43
N TRP A 121 5.81 -6.29 -12.83
CA TRP A 121 4.88 -5.97 -11.77
C TRP A 121 3.43 -6.26 -12.19
N ASN A 122 3.04 -5.87 -13.41
CA ASN A 122 1.68 -6.05 -13.91
C ASN A 122 1.34 -7.49 -14.34
N SER A 123 2.31 -8.41 -14.46
CA SER A 123 2.08 -9.74 -15.03
C SER A 123 2.55 -10.91 -14.17
N ASP A 124 3.43 -10.68 -13.18
CA ASP A 124 4.13 -11.73 -12.45
C ASP A 124 3.92 -11.59 -10.93
N LEU A 125 3.20 -12.56 -10.35
CA LEU A 125 2.94 -12.61 -8.91
C LEU A 125 4.22 -12.80 -8.10
N ILE A 126 5.14 -13.65 -8.55
CA ILE A 126 6.38 -13.97 -7.82
C ILE A 126 7.25 -12.70 -7.77
N PHE A 127 7.28 -11.95 -8.87
CA PHE A 127 7.94 -10.64 -8.92
C PHE A 127 7.35 -9.66 -7.90
N ARG A 128 6.02 -9.50 -7.86
CA ARG A 128 5.35 -8.58 -6.92
C ARG A 128 5.63 -8.97 -5.46
N ASN A 129 5.50 -10.25 -5.14
CA ASN A 129 5.77 -10.77 -3.80
C ASN A 129 7.23 -10.57 -3.40
N TYR A 130 8.17 -10.84 -4.30
CA TYR A 130 9.59 -10.59 -4.05
C TYR A 130 9.84 -9.14 -3.66
N TRP A 131 9.34 -8.20 -4.46
CA TRP A 131 9.59 -6.78 -4.25
C TRP A 131 8.92 -6.26 -2.98
N PHE A 132 7.70 -6.71 -2.71
CA PHE A 132 7.03 -6.40 -1.45
C PHE A 132 7.82 -6.93 -0.24
N ALA A 133 8.36 -8.15 -0.31
CA ALA A 133 9.19 -8.73 0.76
C ALA A 133 10.47 -7.93 1.07
N GLN A 134 10.99 -7.14 0.11
CA GLN A 134 12.15 -6.29 0.35
C GLN A 134 11.80 -5.06 1.20
N GLY A 135 10.58 -4.54 1.06
CA GLY A 135 10.11 -3.36 1.80
C GLY A 135 9.31 -3.70 3.06
N TYR A 136 8.65 -4.85 3.12
CA TYR A 136 7.88 -5.27 4.29
C TYR A 136 8.71 -6.26 5.11
N PRO A 137 8.88 -6.13 6.44
CA PRO A 137 9.79 -6.99 7.22
C PRO A 137 9.18 -8.31 7.69
N TYR A 138 7.87 -8.51 7.59
CA TYR A 138 7.17 -9.70 8.09
C TYR A 138 6.69 -10.62 6.96
N GLY A 139 6.43 -11.90 7.26
CA GLY A 139 6.00 -12.88 6.27
C GLY A 139 7.00 -13.06 5.13
N TYR A 140 6.54 -13.52 3.96
CA TYR A 140 7.32 -13.61 2.73
C TYR A 140 8.62 -14.39 2.83
N SER A 141 8.65 -15.42 3.69
CA SER A 141 9.87 -16.21 3.96
C SER A 141 10.47 -16.84 2.70
N MET A 142 9.64 -17.28 1.76
CA MET A 142 10.07 -17.85 0.48
C MET A 142 10.85 -16.86 -0.41
N TYR A 143 10.68 -15.55 -0.19
CA TYR A 143 11.29 -14.48 -0.99
C TYR A 143 12.46 -13.79 -0.28
N ARG A 144 12.72 -14.15 0.99
CA ARG A 144 13.83 -13.65 1.81
C ARG A 144 15.03 -14.57 1.74
N LYS A 145 16.17 -14.13 2.30
CA LYS A 145 17.42 -14.90 2.33
C LYS A 145 17.18 -16.34 2.80
N GLY A 146 17.52 -17.31 1.95
CA GLY A 146 17.32 -18.75 2.19
C GLY A 146 16.02 -19.33 1.62
N GLY A 147 15.09 -18.50 1.13
CA GLY A 147 13.86 -18.94 0.47
C GLY A 147 14.05 -19.29 -1.00
N LYS A 148 13.13 -20.10 -1.56
CA LYS A 148 13.17 -20.58 -2.96
C LYS A 148 13.17 -19.45 -4.01
N TYR A 149 12.49 -18.35 -3.72
CA TYR A 149 12.39 -17.18 -4.61
C TYR A 149 13.34 -16.05 -4.21
N TYR A 150 14.25 -16.31 -3.27
CA TYR A 150 15.33 -15.38 -2.95
C TYR A 150 16.18 -15.13 -4.20
N ASN A 151 16.43 -13.85 -4.52
CA ASN A 151 17.09 -13.39 -5.76
C ASN A 151 16.29 -13.60 -7.07
N TYR A 152 14.97 -13.77 -7.02
CA TYR A 152 14.14 -13.88 -8.22
C TYR A 152 14.45 -12.82 -9.31
N PRO A 153 14.58 -11.52 -8.99
CA PRO A 153 15.01 -10.49 -9.95
C PRO A 153 16.40 -10.68 -10.56
N ARG A 154 17.32 -11.27 -9.78
CA ARG A 154 18.75 -11.33 -10.09
C ARG A 154 19.10 -12.52 -10.98
N ALA A 155 18.22 -13.52 -11.11
CA ALA A 155 18.51 -14.72 -11.90
C ALA A 155 18.68 -14.46 -13.41
N ALA A 156 18.15 -13.35 -13.97
CA ALA A 156 18.57 -12.72 -15.24
C ALA A 156 17.66 -11.52 -15.59
N LYS A 157 17.76 -10.40 -14.85
CA LYS A 157 17.12 -9.09 -15.11
C LYS A 157 15.70 -9.14 -15.73
N TRP A 158 14.84 -9.97 -15.14
CA TRP A 158 13.44 -10.23 -15.48
C TRP A 158 13.20 -11.20 -16.65
N LYS A 159 13.22 -12.52 -16.40
CA LYS A 159 12.71 -13.56 -17.34
C LYS A 159 11.27 -13.93 -16.96
N LYS A 160 10.39 -14.05 -17.97
CA LYS A 160 9.10 -14.74 -17.87
C LYS A 160 9.35 -16.18 -17.43
N VAL A 161 8.91 -16.53 -16.23
CA VAL A 161 8.89 -17.93 -15.81
C VAL A 161 7.64 -18.54 -16.42
N ASN A 162 7.81 -19.43 -17.41
CA ASN A 162 6.73 -20.32 -17.80
C ASN A 162 6.47 -21.26 -16.61
N TYR A 163 5.23 -21.30 -16.17
CA TYR A 163 4.77 -22.30 -15.21
C TYR A 163 4.54 -23.60 -16.01
N ASP A 164 5.40 -24.59 -15.79
CA ASP A 164 5.12 -25.99 -16.14
C ASP A 164 4.13 -26.57 -15.12
#